data_AF-A0A8S0QM47-F1
#
_entry.id   AF-A0A8S0QM47-F1
#
_cell.length_a   1.000
_cell.length_b   1.000
_cell.length_c   1.000
_cell.angle_alpha   90.00
_cell.angle_beta   90.00
_cell.angle_gamma   90.00
#
_symmetry.space_group_name_H-M   'P 1'
#
loop_
_entity.id
_entity.type
_entity.pdbx_description
1 polymer ?
#
loop_
_entity_poly.entity_id
_entity_poly.type
_entity_poly.pdbx_seq_one_letter_code
_entity_poly.pdbx_strand_id
1 'polypeptide(L)'
;MGIKKVITKEDWEERLDYVKVRKEDMNRLVMNFLFTEGYVEAAESFRLESWTAPDIDLATIAVLMGVNKAVQSGRVEDAMEKVNDFNPEILDTNPQLFFHLQQQRLIELIRNGKVFEALEFAQKELAPIGEENQSILEELERTVSLLAFEDVTRCPVGELLDVSQRMKTACEVNAAILTSQSHEKGGYLFYKCTLSCG
;
A
#
# COMPACT_ATOMS: atom_id res chain seq x y z
N MET A 1 2.65 18.53 -34.75
CA MET A 1 2.71 19.39 -33.55
C MET A 1 1.30 19.59 -33.03
N GLY A 2 0.96 18.98 -31.89
CA GLY A 2 -0.36 19.17 -31.27
C GLY A 2 -0.46 20.57 -30.67
N ILE A 3 -1.50 21.31 -31.01
CA ILE A 3 -1.80 22.62 -30.43
C ILE A 3 -2.06 22.40 -28.94
N LYS A 4 -1.20 22.97 -28.07
CA LYS A 4 -1.46 22.98 -26.62
C LYS A 4 -2.68 23.86 -26.39
N LYS A 5 -3.75 23.27 -25.86
CA LYS A 5 -4.93 24.02 -25.39
C LYS A 5 -4.48 24.91 -24.23
N VAL A 6 -4.48 26.22 -24.45
CA VAL A 6 -4.26 27.21 -23.39
C VAL A 6 -5.63 27.51 -22.80
N ILE A 7 -5.81 27.20 -21.52
CA ILE A 7 -7.02 27.52 -20.76
C ILE A 7 -6.68 28.79 -19.96
N THR A 8 -7.49 29.84 -20.13
CA THR A 8 -7.33 31.09 -19.37
C THR A 8 -7.87 30.91 -17.95
N LYS A 9 -7.54 31.84 -17.05
CA LYS A 9 -8.03 31.81 -15.68
C LYS A 9 -9.56 31.95 -15.66
N GLU A 10 -10.09 32.82 -16.49
CA GLU A 10 -11.51 33.11 -16.63
C GLU A 10 -12.27 31.87 -17.14
N ASP A 11 -11.74 31.19 -18.16
CA ASP A 11 -12.32 29.95 -18.69
C ASP A 11 -12.29 28.81 -17.64
N TRP A 12 -11.26 28.78 -16.78
CA TRP A 12 -11.15 27.79 -15.71
C TRP A 12 -12.16 28.04 -14.59
N GLU A 13 -12.30 29.30 -14.16
CA GLU A 13 -13.26 29.71 -13.12
C GLU A 13 -14.70 29.46 -13.56
N GLU A 14 -15.04 29.78 -14.82
CA GLU A 14 -16.36 29.48 -15.38
C GLU A 14 -16.63 27.96 -15.37
N ARG A 15 -15.66 27.16 -15.83
CA ARG A 15 -15.78 25.70 -15.82
C ARG A 15 -15.92 25.13 -14.43
N LEU A 16 -15.21 25.67 -13.45
CA LEU A 16 -15.27 25.23 -12.06
C LEU A 16 -16.65 25.52 -11.44
N ASP A 17 -17.25 26.66 -11.75
CA ASP A 17 -18.58 27.05 -11.25
C ASP A 17 -19.69 26.10 -11.74
N TYR A 18 -19.54 25.54 -12.94
CA TYR A 18 -20.46 24.51 -13.46
C TYR A 18 -20.30 23.14 -12.77
N VAL A 19 -19.19 22.86 -12.09
CA VAL A 19 -18.97 21.58 -11.41
C VAL A 19 -19.67 21.58 -10.06
N LYS A 20 -20.86 20.98 -10.00
CA LYS A 20 -21.60 20.79 -8.76
C LYS A 20 -21.12 19.54 -8.03
N VAL A 21 -20.26 19.72 -7.04
CA VAL A 21 -19.88 18.65 -6.09
C VAL A 21 -20.91 18.63 -4.95
N ARG A 22 -21.55 17.49 -4.71
CA ARG A 22 -22.49 17.35 -3.59
C ARG A 22 -21.73 17.17 -2.29
N LYS A 23 -22.28 17.71 -1.19
CA LYS A 23 -21.66 17.59 0.14
C LYS A 23 -21.59 16.13 0.58
N GLU A 24 -22.58 15.33 0.19
CA GLU A 24 -22.65 13.90 0.49
C GLU A 24 -21.49 13.13 -0.16
N ASP A 25 -21.14 13.46 -1.41
CA ASP A 25 -20.03 12.82 -2.12
C ASP A 25 -18.68 13.16 -1.46
N MET A 26 -18.51 14.41 -1.02
CA MET A 26 -17.33 14.85 -0.28
C MET A 26 -17.23 14.16 1.08
N ASN A 27 -18.34 14.12 1.83
CA ASN A 27 -18.37 13.46 3.14
C ASN A 27 -18.03 11.98 3.00
N ARG A 28 -18.56 11.30 1.97
CA ARG A 28 -18.25 9.89 1.71
C ARG A 28 -16.76 9.68 1.41
N LEU A 29 -16.16 10.57 0.63
CA LEU A 29 -14.72 10.50 0.31
C LEU A 29 -13.86 10.70 1.57
N VAL A 30 -14.19 11.70 2.39
CA VAL A 30 -13.49 11.96 3.66
C VAL A 30 -13.68 10.78 4.63
N MET A 31 -14.90 10.25 4.73
CA MET A 31 -15.22 9.11 5.58
C MET A 31 -14.40 7.88 5.19
N ASN A 32 -14.38 7.54 3.91
CA ASN A 32 -13.62 6.40 3.40
C ASN A 32 -12.12 6.59 3.66
N PHE A 33 -11.57 7.79 3.43
CA PHE A 33 -10.15 8.09 3.70
C PHE A 33 -9.80 7.93 5.19
N LEU A 34 -10.57 8.54 6.09
CA LEU A 34 -10.29 8.49 7.53
C LEU A 34 -10.29 7.04 8.04
N PHE A 35 -11.21 6.21 7.53
CA PHE A 35 -11.26 4.80 7.89
C PHE A 35 -10.14 3.96 7.27
N THR A 36 -9.82 4.14 5.97
CA THR A 36 -8.80 3.32 5.29
C THR A 36 -7.39 3.60 5.82
N GLU A 37 -7.10 4.85 6.18
CA GLU A 37 -5.81 5.23 6.77
C GLU A 37 -5.72 4.92 8.27
N GLY A 38 -6.78 4.38 8.88
CA GLY A 38 -6.79 3.96 10.27
C GLY A 38 -6.99 5.08 11.29
N TYR A 39 -7.47 6.26 10.88
CA TYR A 39 -7.85 7.36 11.76
C TYR A 39 -9.22 7.11 12.42
N VAL A 40 -9.37 6.01 13.15
CA VAL A 40 -10.66 5.51 13.68
C VAL A 40 -11.41 6.56 14.50
N GLU A 41 -10.71 7.26 15.40
CA GLU A 41 -11.34 8.27 16.25
C GLU A 41 -11.85 9.48 15.44
N ALA A 42 -11.07 9.90 14.45
CA ALA A 42 -11.46 10.98 13.55
C ALA A 42 -12.63 10.54 12.66
N ALA A 43 -12.62 9.29 12.19
CA ALA A 43 -13.67 8.74 11.36
C ALA A 43 -14.99 8.59 12.13
N GLU A 44 -14.93 8.16 13.39
CA GLU A 44 -16.09 8.05 14.29
C GLU A 44 -16.69 9.44 14.60
N SER A 45 -15.82 10.42 14.90
CA SER A 45 -16.25 11.81 15.10
C SER A 45 -16.91 12.36 13.83
N PHE A 46 -16.28 12.15 12.68
CA PHE A 46 -16.80 12.57 11.39
C PHE A 46 -18.14 11.90 11.07
N ARG A 47 -18.34 10.64 11.46
CA ARG A 47 -19.58 9.87 11.28
C ARG A 47 -20.74 10.51 12.03
N LEU A 48 -20.52 10.89 13.27
CA LEU A 48 -21.53 11.50 14.13
C LEU A 48 -21.95 12.90 13.64
N GLU A 49 -21.01 13.66 13.07
CA GLU A 49 -21.30 15.01 12.56
C GLU A 49 -21.90 15.01 11.16
N SER A 50 -21.36 14.16 10.27
CA SER A 50 -21.74 14.12 8.85
C SER A 50 -22.89 13.17 8.55
N TRP A 51 -23.29 12.33 9.52
CA TRP A 51 -24.24 11.22 9.37
C TRP A 51 -23.91 10.28 8.20
N THR A 52 -22.63 10.22 7.82
CA THR A 52 -22.15 9.43 6.68
C THR A 52 -21.51 8.15 7.21
N ALA A 53 -21.94 6.98 6.74
CA ALA A 53 -21.29 5.72 7.09
C ALA A 53 -20.21 5.37 6.05
N PRO A 54 -19.17 4.60 6.41
CA PRO A 54 -18.25 4.04 5.42
C PRO A 54 -18.99 3.07 4.51
N ASP A 55 -18.66 3.09 3.21
CA ASP A 55 -19.20 2.13 2.24
C ASP A 55 -18.56 0.74 2.37
N ILE A 56 -17.46 0.67 3.10
CA ILE A 56 -16.63 -0.51 3.30
C ILE A 56 -17.16 -1.29 4.50
N ASP A 57 -17.25 -2.61 4.37
CA ASP A 57 -17.69 -3.48 5.46
C ASP A 57 -16.76 -3.41 6.68
N LEU A 58 -17.34 -3.51 7.88
CA LEU A 58 -16.60 -3.47 9.15
C LEU A 58 -15.55 -4.57 9.26
N ALA A 59 -15.77 -5.75 8.66
CA ALA A 59 -14.77 -6.82 8.64
C ALA A 59 -13.55 -6.43 7.81
N THR A 60 -13.76 -5.85 6.62
CA THR A 60 -12.69 -5.33 5.76
C THR A 60 -11.89 -4.25 6.49
N ILE A 61 -12.57 -3.35 7.21
CA ILE A 61 -11.91 -2.30 8.02
C ILE A 61 -11.01 -2.92 9.08
N ALA A 62 -11.51 -3.92 9.83
CA ALA A 62 -10.73 -4.59 10.87
C ALA A 62 -9.45 -5.25 10.30
N VAL A 63 -9.55 -5.84 9.11
CA VAL A 63 -8.41 -6.45 8.41
C VAL A 63 -7.40 -5.39 7.98
N LEU A 64 -7.84 -4.29 7.35
CA LEU A 64 -6.95 -3.17 6.95
C LEU A 64 -6.17 -2.62 8.13
N MET A 65 -6.85 -2.37 9.26
CA MET A 65 -6.19 -1.90 10.49
C MET A 65 -5.18 -2.92 11.03
N GLY A 66 -5.56 -4.20 11.05
CA GLY A 66 -4.72 -5.29 11.52
C GLY A 66 -3.44 -5.44 10.68
N VAL A 67 -3.59 -5.38 9.35
CA VAL A 67 -2.50 -5.43 8.37
C VAL A 67 -1.59 -4.22 8.51
N ASN A 68 -2.14 -3.00 8.52
CA ASN A 68 -1.37 -1.77 8.70
C ASN A 68 -0.52 -1.83 9.98
N LYS A 69 -1.14 -2.21 11.11
CA LYS A 69 -0.42 -2.34 12.37
C LYS A 69 0.68 -3.40 12.32
N ALA A 70 0.43 -4.53 11.65
CA ALA A 70 1.40 -5.61 11.51
C ALA A 70 2.61 -5.17 10.67
N VAL A 71 2.37 -4.64 9.46
CA VAL A 71 3.42 -4.16 8.54
C VAL A 71 4.24 -3.03 9.17
N GLN A 72 3.58 -2.02 9.77
CA GLN A 72 4.27 -0.89 10.40
C GLN A 72 5.14 -1.30 11.59
N SER A 73 4.78 -2.41 12.26
CA SER A 73 5.57 -2.97 13.36
C SER A 73 6.66 -3.96 12.89
N GLY A 74 6.83 -4.18 11.58
CA GLY A 74 7.75 -5.17 11.03
C GLY A 74 7.33 -6.63 11.20
N ARG A 75 6.07 -6.89 11.59
CA ARG A 75 5.51 -8.26 11.67
C ARG A 75 4.83 -8.60 10.35
N VAL A 76 5.64 -8.84 9.33
CA VAL A 76 5.14 -9.03 7.95
C VAL A 76 4.43 -10.38 7.80
N GLU A 77 4.91 -11.44 8.46
CA GLU A 77 4.22 -12.73 8.43
C GLU A 77 2.80 -12.63 9.01
N ASP A 78 2.61 -11.94 10.14
CA ASP A 78 1.30 -11.67 10.72
C ASP A 78 0.36 -10.91 9.76
N ALA A 79 0.92 -10.08 8.88
CA ALA A 79 0.15 -9.34 7.89
C ALA A 79 -0.30 -10.27 6.75
N MET A 80 0.61 -11.11 6.26
CA MET A 80 0.31 -12.11 5.23
C MET A 80 -0.75 -13.11 5.68
N GLU A 81 -0.67 -13.59 6.93
CA GLU A 81 -1.68 -14.47 7.53
C GLU A 81 -3.06 -13.81 7.53
N LYS A 82 -3.16 -12.54 7.98
CA LYS A 82 -4.43 -11.79 7.98
C LYS A 82 -5.01 -11.59 6.58
N VAL A 83 -4.16 -11.35 5.59
CA VAL A 83 -4.59 -11.22 4.19
C VAL A 83 -5.16 -12.54 3.70
N ASN A 84 -4.44 -13.65 3.93
CA ASN A 84 -4.88 -14.98 3.51
C ASN A 84 -6.15 -15.46 4.23
N ASP A 85 -6.27 -15.19 5.53
CA ASP A 85 -7.47 -15.49 6.31
C ASP A 85 -8.69 -14.70 5.82
N PHE A 86 -8.47 -13.47 5.35
CA PHE A 86 -9.53 -12.63 4.80
C PHE A 86 -9.94 -13.07 3.39
N ASN A 87 -8.97 -13.23 2.49
CA ASN A 87 -9.17 -13.77 1.15
C ASN A 87 -7.84 -14.35 0.61
N PRO A 88 -7.73 -15.69 0.50
CA PRO A 88 -6.50 -16.35 0.05
C PRO A 88 -6.14 -16.02 -1.40
N GLU A 89 -7.11 -15.68 -2.24
CA GLU A 89 -6.86 -15.36 -3.66
C GLU A 89 -6.07 -14.05 -3.84
N ILE A 90 -6.02 -13.16 -2.83
CA ILE A 90 -5.34 -11.87 -2.95
C ILE A 90 -3.85 -12.05 -3.25
N LEU A 91 -3.17 -12.95 -2.54
CA LEU A 91 -1.74 -13.19 -2.73
C LEU A 91 -1.50 -14.14 -3.92
N ASP A 92 -2.37 -15.14 -4.11
CA ASP A 92 -2.26 -16.10 -5.21
C ASP A 92 -2.39 -15.44 -6.60
N THR A 93 -3.26 -14.44 -6.71
CA THR A 93 -3.52 -13.74 -7.99
C THR A 93 -2.63 -12.52 -8.21
N ASN A 94 -1.80 -12.15 -7.23
CA ASN A 94 -0.91 -10.99 -7.31
C ASN A 94 0.53 -11.33 -6.87
N PRO A 95 1.32 -11.97 -7.76
CA PRO A 95 2.71 -12.35 -7.47
C PRO A 95 3.61 -11.16 -7.12
N GLN A 96 3.32 -9.97 -7.67
CA GLN A 96 4.10 -8.76 -7.36
C GLN A 96 3.89 -8.31 -5.91
N LEU A 97 2.64 -8.30 -5.43
CA LEU A 97 2.34 -7.98 -4.04
C LEU A 97 2.97 -8.99 -3.08
N PHE A 98 2.88 -10.28 -3.42
CA PHE A 98 3.53 -11.33 -2.66
C PHE A 98 5.04 -11.09 -2.58
N PHE A 99 5.68 -10.79 -3.70
CA PHE A 99 7.11 -10.45 -3.72
C PHE A 99 7.43 -9.24 -2.84
N HIS A 100 6.67 -8.13 -2.93
CA HIS A 100 6.93 -6.94 -2.10
C HIS A 100 6.77 -7.22 -0.59
N LEU A 101 5.83 -8.08 -0.19
CA LEU A 101 5.70 -8.53 1.21
C LEU A 101 6.92 -9.35 1.64
N GLN A 102 7.38 -10.27 0.81
CA GLN A 102 8.57 -11.07 1.08
C GLN A 102 9.85 -10.21 1.10
N GLN A 103 9.95 -9.21 0.22
CA GLN A 103 11.01 -8.22 0.24
C GLN A 103 10.99 -7.39 1.53
N GLN A 104 9.81 -6.94 1.99
CA GLN A 104 9.69 -6.25 3.29
C GLN A 104 10.14 -7.15 4.43
N ARG A 105 9.79 -8.44 4.40
CA ARG A 105 10.25 -9.41 5.40
C ARG A 105 11.78 -9.55 5.40
N LEU A 106 12.41 -9.63 4.22
CA LEU A 106 13.88 -9.61 4.10
C LEU A 106 14.47 -8.34 4.71
N ILE A 107 13.89 -7.17 4.40
CA ILE A 107 14.28 -5.88 4.98
C ILE A 107 14.20 -5.89 6.51
N GLU A 108 13.17 -6.49 7.10
CA GLU A 108 13.04 -6.60 8.56
C GLU A 108 14.10 -7.54 9.17
N LEU A 109 14.46 -8.64 8.49
CA LEU A 109 15.56 -9.50 8.94
C LEU A 109 16.90 -8.73 8.95
N ILE A 110 17.17 -7.96 7.90
CA ILE A 110 18.37 -7.11 7.79
C ILE A 110 18.37 -6.04 8.89
N ARG A 111 17.24 -5.35 9.09
CA ARG A 111 17.06 -4.30 10.11
C ARG A 111 17.31 -4.82 11.52
N ASN A 112 16.97 -6.07 11.80
CA ASN A 112 17.17 -6.73 13.08
C ASN A 112 18.58 -7.36 13.23
N GLY A 113 19.48 -7.16 12.27
CA GLY A 113 20.85 -7.71 12.29
C GLY A 113 20.92 -9.23 12.07
N LYS A 114 19.83 -9.85 11.61
CA LYS A 114 19.73 -11.30 11.40
C LYS A 114 20.27 -11.69 10.02
N VAL A 115 21.55 -11.40 9.79
CA VAL A 115 22.20 -11.53 8.46
C VAL A 115 22.12 -12.94 7.89
N PHE A 116 22.39 -13.97 8.71
CA PHE A 116 22.35 -15.36 8.25
C PHE A 116 20.94 -15.79 7.86
N GLU A 117 19.93 -15.46 8.69
CA GLU A 117 18.52 -15.75 8.38
C GLU A 117 18.07 -15.00 7.12
N ALA A 118 18.48 -13.74 6.96
CA ALA A 118 18.19 -12.94 5.77
C ALA A 118 18.76 -13.57 4.49
N LEU A 119 20.01 -14.05 4.54
CA LEU A 119 20.67 -14.67 3.39
C LEU A 119 20.04 -16.01 3.03
N GLU A 120 19.77 -16.86 4.02
CA GLU A 120 19.09 -18.14 3.80
C GLU A 120 17.70 -17.93 3.20
N PHE A 121 16.94 -16.98 3.75
CA PHE A 121 15.62 -16.62 3.23
C PHE A 121 15.67 -16.11 1.79
N ALA A 122 16.59 -15.18 1.48
CA ALA A 122 16.74 -14.65 0.14
C ALA A 122 17.08 -15.74 -0.88
N GLN A 123 17.98 -16.66 -0.54
CA GLN A 123 18.38 -17.76 -1.42
C GLN A 123 17.27 -18.78 -1.65
N LYS A 124 16.56 -19.16 -0.60
CA LYS A 124 15.57 -20.24 -0.66
C LYS A 124 14.24 -19.79 -1.26
N GLU A 125 13.79 -18.59 -0.89
CA GLU A 125 12.42 -18.14 -1.17
C GLU A 125 12.36 -17.09 -2.28
N LEU A 126 13.34 -16.16 -2.35
CA LEU A 126 13.29 -15.02 -3.29
C LEU A 126 14.08 -15.26 -4.58
N ALA A 127 15.21 -15.96 -4.53
CA ALA A 127 16.05 -16.22 -5.71
C ALA A 127 15.29 -16.95 -6.84
N PRO A 128 14.49 -18.01 -6.58
CA PRO A 128 13.71 -18.67 -7.63
C PRO A 128 12.71 -17.72 -8.32
N ILE A 129 12.12 -16.78 -7.56
CA ILE A 129 11.18 -15.79 -8.10
C ILE A 129 11.90 -14.78 -9.00
N GLY A 130 13.11 -14.36 -8.61
CA GLY A 130 13.95 -13.47 -9.41
C GLY A 130 14.43 -14.09 -10.73
N GLU A 131 14.68 -15.40 -10.76
CA GLU A 131 15.09 -16.10 -11.99
C GLU A 131 14.00 -16.07 -13.07
N GLU A 132 12.72 -16.03 -12.67
CA GLU A 132 11.58 -15.99 -13.58
C GLU A 132 11.22 -14.56 -14.04
N ASN A 133 11.67 -13.53 -13.32
CA ASN A 133 11.31 -12.14 -13.60
C ASN A 133 12.48 -11.17 -13.34
N GLN A 134 12.99 -10.60 -14.43
CA GLN A 134 14.13 -9.67 -14.42
C GLN A 134 13.90 -8.42 -13.55
N SER A 135 12.71 -7.84 -13.51
CA SER A 135 12.47 -6.63 -12.70
C SER A 135 12.51 -6.97 -11.20
N ILE A 136 11.98 -8.14 -10.83
CA ILE A 136 12.03 -8.65 -9.46
C ILE A 136 13.48 -8.92 -9.04
N LEU A 137 14.29 -9.49 -9.95
CA LEU A 137 15.70 -9.74 -9.69
C LEU A 137 16.46 -8.44 -9.38
N GLU A 138 16.25 -7.39 -10.16
CA GLU A 138 16.88 -6.08 -9.93
C GLU A 138 16.49 -5.48 -8.56
N GLU A 139 15.22 -5.61 -8.16
CA GLU A 139 14.75 -5.17 -6.84
C GLU A 139 15.32 -6.03 -5.69
N LEU A 140 15.46 -7.33 -5.90
CA LEU A 140 16.07 -8.25 -4.95
C LEU A 140 17.56 -7.94 -4.76
N GLU A 141 18.31 -7.75 -5.85
CA GLU A 141 19.73 -7.39 -5.82
C GLU A 141 19.95 -6.08 -5.06
N ARG A 142 19.10 -5.07 -5.31
CA ARG A 142 19.10 -3.83 -4.53
C ARG A 142 18.91 -4.12 -3.05
N THR A 143 17.93 -4.93 -2.67
CA THR A 143 17.65 -5.25 -1.26
C THR A 143 18.80 -6.00 -0.60
N VAL A 144 19.34 -7.02 -1.26
CA VAL A 144 20.47 -7.82 -0.75
C VAL A 144 21.75 -6.99 -0.66
N SER A 145 21.91 -5.96 -1.49
CA SER A 145 23.06 -5.05 -1.40
C SER A 145 23.18 -4.38 -0.03
N LEU A 146 22.10 -4.24 0.75
CA LEU A 146 22.13 -3.74 2.13
C LEU A 146 23.06 -4.58 3.03
N LEU A 147 23.19 -5.89 2.77
CA LEU A 147 24.06 -6.79 3.52
C LEU A 147 25.55 -6.56 3.26
N ALA A 148 25.90 -5.89 2.16
CA ALA A 148 27.29 -5.60 1.81
C ALA A 148 27.89 -4.39 2.56
N PHE A 149 27.06 -3.65 3.30
CA PHE A 149 27.49 -2.44 4.02
C PHE A 149 27.40 -2.66 5.54
N GLU A 150 28.51 -2.40 6.24
CA GLU A 150 28.54 -2.37 7.71
C GLU A 150 27.75 -1.18 8.28
N ASP A 151 27.78 -0.05 7.56
CA ASP A 151 27.03 1.17 7.90
C ASP A 151 25.98 1.45 6.82
N VAL A 152 24.72 1.21 7.17
CA VAL A 152 23.59 1.35 6.23
C VAL A 152 23.32 2.81 5.85
N THR A 153 23.77 3.79 6.64
CA THR A 153 23.63 5.22 6.29
C THR A 153 24.46 5.61 5.07
N ARG A 154 25.48 4.80 4.75
CA ARG A 154 26.35 4.97 3.58
C ARG A 154 25.90 4.11 2.40
N CYS A 155 24.86 3.30 2.58
CA CYS A 155 24.32 2.45 1.54
C CYS A 155 23.49 3.30 0.55
N PRO A 156 23.72 3.18 -0.77
CA PRO A 156 22.93 3.88 -1.78
C PRO A 156 21.43 3.56 -1.75
N VAL A 157 21.05 2.45 -1.13
CA VAL A 157 19.66 1.99 -0.98
C VAL A 157 19.20 1.97 0.48
N GLY A 158 19.86 2.73 1.36
CA GLY A 158 19.51 2.82 2.78
C GLY A 158 18.07 3.29 3.04
N GLU A 159 17.47 3.98 2.06
CA GLU A 159 16.05 4.37 2.04
C GLU A 159 15.08 3.17 2.21
N LEU A 160 15.47 1.96 1.81
CA LEU A 160 14.67 0.75 2.02
C LEU A 160 14.48 0.40 3.51
N LEU A 161 15.36 0.90 4.39
CA LEU A 161 15.20 0.75 5.85
C LEU A 161 14.32 1.83 6.47
N ASP A 162 13.87 2.83 5.71
CA ASP A 162 13.01 3.89 6.23
C ASP A 162 11.59 3.38 6.56
N VAL A 163 10.85 4.18 7.33
CA VAL A 163 9.44 3.91 7.64
C VAL A 163 8.56 4.04 6.39
N SER A 164 8.91 4.91 5.45
CA SER A 164 8.23 5.07 4.16
C SER A 164 8.13 3.76 3.38
N GLN A 165 9.15 2.90 3.42
CA GLN A 165 9.11 1.60 2.75
C GLN A 165 8.02 0.68 3.34
N ARG A 166 7.86 0.65 4.68
CA ARG A 166 6.75 -0.08 5.33
C ARG A 166 5.40 0.52 4.96
N MET A 167 5.32 1.85 4.88
CA MET A 167 4.10 2.54 4.46
C MET A 167 3.69 2.19 3.04
N LYS A 168 4.66 2.15 2.11
CA LYS A 168 4.43 1.72 0.73
C LYS A 168 3.86 0.31 0.66
N THR A 169 4.51 -0.66 1.32
CA THR A 169 4.01 -2.05 1.36
C THR A 169 2.62 -2.13 1.97
N ALA A 170 2.36 -1.43 3.07
CA ALA A 170 1.05 -1.40 3.71
C ALA A 170 -0.05 -0.82 2.78
N CYS A 171 0.25 0.25 2.06
CA CYS A 171 -0.65 0.85 1.07
C CYS A 171 -0.97 -0.11 -0.07
N GLU A 172 0.02 -0.84 -0.57
CA GLU A 172 -0.19 -1.85 -1.63
C GLU A 172 -1.10 -3.00 -1.16
N VAL A 173 -0.89 -3.50 0.07
CA VAL A 173 -1.76 -4.54 0.64
C VAL A 173 -3.19 -4.02 0.80
N ASN A 174 -3.36 -2.80 1.34
CA ASN A 174 -4.68 -2.19 1.50
C ASN A 174 -5.40 -2.03 0.16
N ALA A 175 -4.69 -1.56 -0.87
CA ALA A 175 -5.25 -1.42 -2.21
C ALA A 175 -5.72 -2.76 -2.77
N ALA A 176 -4.97 -3.85 -2.53
CA ALA A 176 -5.35 -5.19 -2.97
C ALA A 176 -6.58 -5.73 -2.22
N ILE A 177 -6.65 -5.53 -0.89
CA ILE A 177 -7.83 -5.87 -0.07
C ILE A 177 -9.08 -5.12 -0.55
N LEU A 178 -8.96 -3.83 -0.81
CA LEU A 178 -10.08 -3.01 -1.28
C LEU A 178 -10.51 -3.37 -2.71
N THR A 179 -9.55 -3.76 -3.54
CA THR A 179 -9.83 -4.22 -4.91
C THR A 179 -10.57 -5.55 -4.91
N SER A 180 -10.16 -6.52 -4.08
CA SER A 180 -10.84 -7.82 -4.00
C SER A 180 -12.30 -7.68 -3.54
N GLN A 181 -12.58 -6.74 -2.64
CA GLN A 181 -13.94 -6.40 -2.22
C GLN A 181 -14.77 -5.70 -3.32
N SER A 182 -14.11 -4.91 -4.17
CA SER A 182 -14.76 -4.20 -5.29
C SER A 182 -15.15 -5.13 -6.44
N HIS A 183 -14.52 -6.30 -6.56
CA HIS A 183 -14.93 -7.34 -7.51
C HIS A 183 -16.27 -7.99 -7.11
N GLU A 184 -16.64 -7.97 -5.82
CA GLU A 184 -17.94 -8.46 -5.34
C GLU A 184 -19.05 -7.41 -5.42
N LYS A 185 -18.71 -6.12 -5.32
CA LYS A 185 -19.66 -4.99 -5.40
C LYS A 185 -19.20 -4.00 -6.46
N GLY A 186 -19.77 -4.16 -7.67
CA GLY A 186 -19.38 -3.42 -8.87
C GLY A 186 -19.08 -1.93 -8.64
N GLY A 187 -17.81 -1.57 -8.87
CA GLY A 187 -17.38 -0.23 -9.29
C GLY A 187 -16.84 0.69 -8.20
N TYR A 188 -15.54 0.60 -7.90
CA TYR A 188 -14.78 1.71 -7.32
C TYR A 188 -13.40 1.83 -7.98
N LEU A 189 -13.30 2.71 -8.99
CA LEU A 189 -12.07 3.05 -9.72
C LEU A 189 -11.08 3.94 -8.93
N PHE A 190 -11.18 3.99 -7.60
CA PHE A 190 -10.49 5.02 -6.80
C PHE A 190 -9.12 4.62 -6.24
N TYR A 191 -8.78 3.32 -6.17
CA TYR A 191 -7.61 2.89 -5.40
C TYR A 191 -6.29 2.83 -6.17
N LYS A 192 -6.28 3.18 -7.47
CA LYS A 192 -5.04 3.28 -8.26
C LYS A 192 -4.23 4.55 -7.98
N CYS A 193 -4.75 5.52 -7.24
CA CYS A 193 -4.13 6.85 -7.11
C CYS A 193 -3.19 7.01 -5.90
N THR A 194 -3.25 6.13 -4.89
CA THR A 194 -2.37 6.18 -3.72
C THR A 194 -0.99 5.56 -3.94
N LEU A 195 -0.76 4.85 -5.05
CA LEU A 195 0.54 4.25 -5.40
C LEU A 195 1.53 5.24 -6.06
N SER A 196 1.21 6.53 -6.14
CA SER A 196 2.08 7.55 -6.77
C SER A 196 2.52 8.68 -5.82
N CYS A 197 2.42 8.51 -4.51
CA CYS A 197 3.01 9.43 -3.54
C CYS A 197 3.88 8.65 -2.55
N GLY A 198 5.20 8.83 -2.70
CA GLY A 198 6.26 8.19 -1.93
C GLY A 198 7.46 7.94 -2.82
#